data_AF-A8ZMD8-F1
#
_entry.id   AF-A8ZMD8-F1
#
_cell.length_a   1.000
_cell.length_b   1.000
_cell.length_c   1.000
_cell.angle_alpha   90.00
_cell.angle_beta   90.00
_cell.angle_gamma   90.00
#
_symmetry.space_group_name_H-M   'P 1'
#
loop_
_entity.id
_entity.type
_entity.pdbx_description
1 polymer ?
#
loop_
_entity_poly.entity_id
_entity_poly.type
_entity_poly.pdbx_seq_one_letter_code
_entity_poly.pdbx_strand_id
1 'polypeptide(L)'
;MLTINTDSGKSRGGSNDLQNSDQLDPQVIQEYRERYLQIAWKVQGLMSMPVLYTYDQLYRHGCDHPKLSERIDALVSLELRLSGYSKDDQVNILLYGPYIQAQMLDHSMSESGARDYIRQRLAIAPTPPAPLKELSQIQVAPTTAA
;
A
#
# COMPACT_ATOMS: atom_id res chain seq x y z
N MET A 1 -9.38 34.19 -62.05
CA MET A 1 -10.32 33.21 -61.47
C MET A 1 -9.46 32.18 -60.74
N LEU A 2 -9.36 32.29 -59.41
CA LEU A 2 -8.52 31.41 -58.59
C LEU A 2 -9.29 30.12 -58.27
N THR A 3 -8.74 28.98 -58.66
CA THR A 3 -9.27 27.66 -58.37
C THR A 3 -8.67 27.16 -57.05
N ILE A 4 -9.50 27.03 -56.01
CA ILE A 4 -9.11 26.41 -54.73
C ILE A 4 -9.68 24.98 -54.76
N ASN A 5 -8.82 23.99 -54.92
CA ASN A 5 -9.17 22.59 -54.70
C ASN A 5 -9.07 22.29 -53.21
N THR A 6 -10.22 22.17 -52.56
CA THR A 6 -10.35 21.56 -51.23
C THR A 6 -10.17 20.06 -51.36
N ASP A 7 -8.98 19.56 -51.01
CA ASP A 7 -8.71 18.13 -50.89
C ASP A 7 -9.08 17.68 -49.46
N SER A 8 -10.17 16.95 -49.38
CA SER A 8 -10.69 16.33 -48.17
C SER A 8 -10.04 14.97 -47.94
N GLY A 9 -9.37 14.82 -46.80
CA GLY A 9 -9.37 13.54 -46.08
C GLY A 9 -8.12 12.68 -46.18
N LYS A 10 -7.16 12.92 -45.28
CA LYS A 10 -6.67 11.92 -44.29
C LYS A 10 -5.56 12.56 -43.47
N SER A 11 -5.96 13.26 -42.40
CA SER A 11 -5.05 13.42 -41.26
C SER A 11 -5.02 12.09 -40.53
N ARG A 12 -4.14 11.17 -40.95
CA ARG A 12 -3.76 10.03 -40.12
C ARG A 12 -2.78 10.58 -39.09
N GLY A 13 -3.37 11.19 -38.05
CA GLY A 13 -2.68 11.54 -36.83
C GLY A 13 -2.01 10.30 -36.28
N GLY A 14 -0.68 10.24 -36.42
CA GLY A 14 0.15 9.50 -35.50
C GLY A 14 0.09 10.22 -34.17
N SER A 15 -0.76 9.75 -33.27
CA SER A 15 -0.53 9.90 -31.85
C SER A 15 -0.68 8.52 -31.27
N ASN A 16 0.47 8.00 -30.85
CA ASN A 16 0.58 6.82 -30.03
C ASN A 16 -0.16 7.12 -28.73
N ASP A 17 -1.47 6.87 -28.70
CA ASP A 17 -2.17 6.56 -27.46
C ASP A 17 -1.75 5.15 -27.04
N LEU A 18 -0.46 5.01 -26.71
CA LEU A 18 0.01 4.06 -25.72
C LEU A 18 -0.46 4.62 -24.38
N GLN A 19 -1.78 4.60 -24.16
CA GLN A 19 -2.37 4.89 -22.88
C GLN A 19 -1.97 3.75 -21.94
N ASN A 20 -0.87 4.00 -21.24
CA ASN A 20 -0.48 3.48 -19.92
C ASN A 20 -1.41 2.40 -19.36
N SER A 21 -1.28 1.18 -19.86
CA SER A 21 -2.08 0.02 -19.43
C SER A 21 -1.66 -0.51 -18.05
N ASP A 22 -0.70 0.14 -17.39
CA ASP A 22 -0.19 -0.19 -16.05
C ASP A 22 -0.87 0.61 -14.93
N GLN A 23 -1.75 1.56 -15.24
CA GLN A 23 -2.42 2.35 -14.22
C GLN A 23 -3.60 1.56 -13.64
N LEU A 24 -3.45 1.10 -12.40
CA LEU A 24 -4.50 0.39 -11.66
C LEU A 24 -5.80 1.21 -11.62
N ASP A 25 -6.93 0.51 -11.70
CA ASP A 25 -8.26 1.11 -11.57
C ASP A 25 -8.34 1.92 -10.26
N PRO A 26 -8.77 3.20 -10.29
CA PRO A 26 -8.96 4.02 -9.10
C PRO A 26 -9.79 3.34 -8.00
N GLN A 27 -10.77 2.50 -8.38
CA GLN A 27 -11.58 1.75 -7.41
C GLN A 27 -10.74 0.70 -6.67
N VAL A 28 -9.84 0.01 -7.38
CA VAL A 28 -8.91 -0.96 -6.79
C VAL A 28 -7.91 -0.26 -5.87
N ILE A 29 -7.42 0.93 -6.26
CA ILE A 29 -6.56 1.75 -5.40
C ILE A 29 -7.30 2.12 -4.10
N GLN A 30 -8.57 2.51 -4.21
CA GLN A 30 -9.39 2.84 -3.04
C GLN A 30 -9.58 1.64 -2.11
N GLU A 31 -9.83 0.44 -2.65
CA GLU A 31 -9.90 -0.79 -1.84
C GLU A 31 -8.59 -1.08 -1.09
N TYR A 32 -7.44 -0.89 -1.74
CA TYR A 32 -6.14 -1.06 -1.09
C TYR A 32 -5.93 -0.07 0.06
N ARG A 33 -6.34 1.19 -0.12
CA ARG A 33 -6.28 2.21 0.94
C ARG A 33 -7.18 1.85 2.14
N GLU A 34 -8.38 1.35 1.88
CA GLU A 34 -9.32 0.94 2.93
C GLU A 34 -8.81 -0.28 3.71
N ARG A 35 -8.27 -1.28 3.01
CA ARG A 35 -7.63 -2.45 3.65
C ARG A 35 -6.45 -2.03 4.52
N TYR A 36 -5.60 -1.14 4.02
CA TYR A 36 -4.50 -0.60 4.80
C TYR A 36 -5.02 0.07 6.09
N LEU A 37 -6.02 0.94 5.96
CA LEU A 37 -6.56 1.73 7.07
C LEU A 37 -7.11 0.84 8.19
N GLN A 38 -7.88 -0.19 7.86
CA GLN A 38 -8.41 -1.14 8.84
C GLN A 38 -7.30 -1.87 9.61
N ILE A 39 -6.24 -2.27 8.90
CA ILE A 39 -5.10 -2.95 9.49
C ILE A 39 -4.28 -1.99 10.36
N ALA A 40 -4.09 -0.75 9.89
CA ALA A 40 -3.38 0.28 10.65
C ALA A 40 -4.09 0.56 11.99
N TRP A 41 -5.42 0.60 12.04
CA TRP A 41 -6.15 0.76 13.31
C TRP A 41 -5.88 -0.37 14.29
N LYS A 42 -5.91 -1.61 13.80
CA LYS A 42 -5.57 -2.79 14.60
C LYS A 42 -4.14 -2.68 15.15
N VAL A 43 -3.18 -2.34 14.29
CA VAL A 43 -1.77 -2.18 14.67
C VAL A 43 -1.58 -1.06 15.69
N GLN A 44 -2.19 0.10 15.49
CA GLN A 44 -2.11 1.23 16.43
C GLN A 44 -2.68 0.85 17.80
N GLY A 45 -3.81 0.13 17.83
CA GLY A 45 -4.38 -0.41 19.06
C GLY A 45 -3.42 -1.37 19.79
N LEU A 46 -2.80 -2.30 19.05
CA LEU A 46 -1.81 -3.24 19.61
C LEU A 46 -0.54 -2.54 20.12
N MET A 47 -0.18 -1.40 19.54
CA MET A 47 0.93 -0.57 20.00
C MET A 47 0.58 0.35 21.18
N SER A 48 -0.67 0.31 21.68
CA SER A 48 -1.18 1.27 22.68
C SER A 48 -1.02 2.73 22.25
N MET A 49 -1.15 2.99 20.94
CA MET A 49 -1.09 4.33 20.36
C MET A 49 -2.50 4.87 20.11
N PRO A 50 -2.68 6.21 20.05
CA PRO A 50 -3.90 6.80 19.53
C PRO A 50 -4.19 6.27 18.12
N VAL A 51 -5.42 5.82 17.89
CA VAL A 51 -5.86 5.32 16.57
C VAL A 51 -6.20 6.50 15.68
N LEU A 52 -5.60 6.52 14.48
CA LEU A 52 -5.85 7.55 13.48
C LEU A 52 -6.81 6.98 12.44
N TYR A 53 -8.05 7.49 12.45
CA TYR A 53 -9.18 6.88 11.75
C TYR A 53 -9.27 7.25 10.26
N THR A 54 -8.37 8.07 9.75
CA THR A 54 -8.44 8.52 8.36
C THR A 54 -7.10 8.40 7.68
N TYR A 55 -7.15 8.22 6.36
CA TYR A 55 -5.98 8.19 5.51
C TYR A 55 -5.13 9.46 5.69
N ASP A 56 -5.75 10.64 5.68
CA ASP A 56 -5.06 11.92 5.83
C ASP A 56 -4.37 12.09 7.19
N GLN A 57 -4.98 11.58 8.27
CA GLN A 57 -4.34 11.61 9.59
C GLN A 57 -3.10 10.72 9.63
N LEU A 58 -3.18 9.51 9.06
CA LEU A 58 -2.02 8.63 8.94
C LEU A 58 -0.96 9.24 8.01
N TYR A 59 -1.37 9.87 6.91
CA TYR A 59 -0.44 10.52 5.98
C TYR A 59 0.37 11.61 6.68
N ARG A 60 -0.32 12.56 7.35
CA ARG A 60 0.34 13.64 8.12
C ARG A 60 1.25 13.09 9.22
N HIS A 61 0.78 12.06 9.92
CA HIS A 61 1.60 11.37 10.92
C HIS A 61 2.86 10.74 10.31
N GLY A 62 2.80 10.24 9.07
CA GLY A 62 3.95 9.76 8.32
C GLY A 62 4.96 10.85 7.98
N CYS A 63 4.48 12.04 7.58
CA CYS A 63 5.33 13.20 7.33
C CYS A 63 6.03 13.69 8.60
N ASP A 64 5.28 13.78 9.72
CA ASP A 64 5.79 14.30 11.00
C ASP A 64 6.71 13.30 11.72
N HIS A 65 6.46 12.00 11.55
CA HIS A 65 7.12 10.94 12.30
C HIS A 65 7.59 9.76 11.42
N PRO A 66 8.53 9.98 10.47
CA PRO A 66 8.90 8.99 9.45
C PRO A 66 9.41 7.65 10.03
N LYS A 67 10.20 7.69 11.11
CA LYS A 67 10.70 6.47 11.78
C LYS A 67 9.58 5.68 12.47
N LEU A 68 8.56 6.37 12.99
CA LEU A 68 7.44 5.72 13.65
C LEU A 68 6.49 5.10 12.62
N SER A 69 6.25 5.81 11.51
CA SER A 69 5.48 5.25 10.39
C SER A 69 6.13 4.01 9.79
N GLU A 70 7.45 3.96 9.64
CA GLU A 70 8.17 2.75 9.19
C GLU A 70 7.97 1.55 10.13
N ARG A 71 7.84 1.81 11.44
CA ARG A 71 7.57 0.77 12.44
C ARG A 71 6.14 0.27 12.38
N ILE A 72 5.17 1.17 12.18
CA ILE A 72 3.76 0.80 11.99
C ILE A 72 3.62 0.01 10.67
N ASP A 73 4.23 0.47 9.58
CA ASP A 73 4.26 -0.27 8.30
C ASP A 73 4.85 -1.68 8.44
N ALA A 74 5.87 -1.85 9.30
CA ALA A 74 6.42 -3.18 9.60
C ALA A 74 5.36 -4.14 10.18
N LEU A 75 4.52 -3.63 11.07
CA LEU A 75 3.48 -4.41 11.73
C LEU A 75 2.25 -4.59 10.83
N VAL A 76 1.90 -3.59 10.02
CA VAL A 76 0.88 -3.71 8.96
C VAL A 76 1.30 -4.79 7.97
N SER A 77 2.56 -4.78 7.54
CA SER A 77 3.15 -5.81 6.67
C SER A 77 3.08 -7.21 7.29
N LEU A 78 3.37 -7.35 8.58
CA LEU A 78 3.24 -8.61 9.31
C LEU A 78 1.78 -9.08 9.35
N GLU A 79 0.84 -8.19 9.67
CA GLU A 79 -0.58 -8.49 9.76
C GLU A 79 -1.17 -8.91 8.40
N LEU A 80 -0.77 -8.25 7.31
CA LEU A 80 -1.15 -8.64 5.95
C LEU A 80 -0.69 -10.06 5.63
N ARG A 81 0.54 -10.42 6.04
CA ARG A 81 1.04 -11.78 5.84
C ARG A 81 0.27 -12.81 6.66
N LEU A 82 0.01 -12.52 7.93
CA LEU A 82 -0.74 -13.41 8.83
C LEU A 82 -2.20 -13.59 8.38
N SER A 83 -2.78 -12.58 7.74
CA SER A 83 -4.13 -12.62 7.17
C SER A 83 -4.21 -13.34 5.81
N GLY A 84 -3.09 -13.83 5.27
CA GLY A 84 -3.08 -14.64 4.05
C GLY A 84 -3.21 -13.86 2.74
N TYR A 85 -2.96 -12.55 2.74
CA TYR A 85 -2.94 -11.77 1.49
C TYR A 85 -1.85 -12.27 0.54
N SER A 86 -2.10 -12.19 -0.77
CA SER A 86 -1.09 -12.52 -1.78
C SER A 86 0.13 -11.59 -1.67
N LYS A 87 1.29 -11.98 -2.19
CA LYS A 87 2.48 -11.10 -2.18
C LYS A 87 2.23 -9.80 -2.95
N ASP A 88 1.51 -9.88 -4.06
CA ASP A 88 1.20 -8.71 -4.88
C ASP A 88 0.21 -7.78 -4.16
N ASP A 89 -0.81 -8.33 -3.48
CA ASP A 89 -1.69 -7.53 -2.63
C ASP A 89 -0.95 -6.90 -1.46
N GLN A 90 -0.04 -7.64 -0.81
CA GLN A 90 0.81 -7.09 0.26
C GLN A 90 1.60 -5.87 -0.25
N VAL A 91 2.21 -5.99 -1.44
CA VAL A 91 2.95 -4.89 -2.05
C VAL A 91 2.03 -3.72 -2.38
N ASN A 92 0.90 -3.96 -3.04
CA ASN A 92 0.00 -2.89 -3.48
C ASN A 92 -0.69 -2.19 -2.30
N ILE A 93 -1.14 -2.93 -1.28
CA ILE A 93 -1.75 -2.37 -0.07
C ILE A 93 -0.75 -1.45 0.65
N LEU A 94 0.52 -1.88 0.79
CA LEU A 94 1.55 -1.05 1.40
C LEU A 94 1.92 0.15 0.51
N LEU A 95 2.06 -0.05 -0.80
CA LEU A 95 2.43 1.01 -1.75
C LEU A 95 1.42 2.15 -1.75
N TYR A 96 0.12 1.82 -1.74
CA TYR A 96 -0.95 2.82 -1.65
C TYR A 96 -1.29 3.22 -0.21
N GLY A 97 -0.56 2.69 0.78
CA GLY A 97 -0.67 3.07 2.17
C GLY A 97 -0.19 4.51 2.43
N PRO A 98 -0.80 5.21 3.40
CA PRO A 98 -0.52 6.61 3.69
C PRO A 98 0.94 6.87 4.07
N TYR A 99 1.61 5.94 4.75
CA TYR A 99 3.01 6.12 5.16
C TYR A 99 3.99 6.00 4.00
N ILE A 100 3.83 5.01 3.11
CA ILE A 100 4.65 4.92 1.89
C ILE A 100 4.36 6.10 0.97
N GLN A 101 3.11 6.53 0.84
CA GLN A 101 2.77 7.74 0.09
C GLN A 101 3.43 8.98 0.67
N ALA A 102 3.49 9.15 1.99
CA ALA A 102 4.25 10.23 2.63
C ALA A 102 5.76 10.15 2.30
N GLN A 103 6.34 8.95 2.30
CA GLN A 103 7.74 8.76 1.89
C GLN A 103 7.97 9.13 0.41
N MET A 104 7.03 8.78 -0.47
CA MET A 104 7.14 9.05 -1.90
C MET A 104 6.95 10.53 -2.22
N LEU A 105 5.92 11.15 -1.66
CA LEU A 105 5.49 12.50 -2.03
C LEU A 105 6.24 13.60 -1.26
N ASP A 106 6.54 13.38 0.03
CA ASP A 106 7.17 14.40 0.89
C ASP A 106 8.64 14.11 1.22
N HIS A 107 9.11 12.86 1.05
CA HIS A 107 10.51 12.48 1.31
C HIS A 107 11.28 12.02 0.06
N SER A 108 10.76 12.33 -1.14
CA SER A 108 11.45 12.12 -2.43
C SER A 108 11.82 10.66 -2.75
N MET A 109 11.10 9.68 -2.20
CA MET A 109 11.25 8.28 -2.58
C MET A 109 10.58 8.02 -3.93
N SER A 110 11.28 7.40 -4.89
CA SER A 110 10.66 7.00 -6.15
C SER A 110 9.70 5.82 -5.96
N GLU A 111 8.70 5.66 -6.83
CA GLU A 111 7.79 4.50 -6.77
C GLU A 111 8.54 3.17 -6.89
N SER A 112 9.52 3.09 -7.79
CA SER A 112 10.38 1.91 -7.92
C SER A 112 11.13 1.62 -6.63
N GLY A 113 11.70 2.65 -6.01
CA GLY A 113 12.37 2.56 -4.71
C GLY A 113 11.42 2.10 -3.59
N ALA A 114 10.19 2.62 -3.57
CA ALA A 114 9.16 2.21 -2.61
C ALA A 114 8.77 0.74 -2.79
N ARG A 115 8.55 0.28 -4.02
CA ARG A 115 8.25 -1.13 -4.32
C ARG A 115 9.39 -2.05 -3.90
N ASP A 116 10.63 -1.68 -4.18
CA ASP A 116 11.80 -2.48 -3.80
C ASP A 116 12.01 -2.50 -2.29
N TYR A 117 11.82 -1.36 -1.62
CA TYR A 117 11.80 -1.26 -0.16
C TYR A 117 10.75 -2.21 0.44
N ILE A 118 9.51 -2.15 -0.06
CA ILE A 118 8.42 -3.02 0.41
C ILE A 118 8.77 -4.50 0.18
N ARG A 119 9.23 -4.87 -1.02
CA ARG A 119 9.61 -6.26 -1.32
C ARG A 119 10.74 -6.76 -0.42
N GLN A 120 11.75 -5.94 -0.17
CA GLN A 120 12.85 -6.28 0.74
C GLN A 120 12.32 -6.52 2.15
N ARG A 121 11.42 -5.66 2.63
CA ARG A 121 10.78 -5.81 3.95
C ARG A 121 9.88 -7.03 4.03
N LEU A 122 9.18 -7.36 2.95
CA LEU A 122 8.36 -8.57 2.86
C LEU A 122 9.20 -9.85 2.78
N ALA A 123 10.42 -9.78 2.25
CA ALA A 123 11.36 -10.91 2.21
C ALA A 123 12.00 -11.19 3.58
N ILE A 124 12.20 -10.15 4.40
CA ILE A 124 12.68 -10.30 5.78
C ILE A 124 11.47 -10.70 6.63
N ALA A 125 11.43 -11.95 7.12
CA ALA A 125 10.44 -12.34 8.11
C ALA A 125 10.65 -11.46 9.36
N PRO A 126 9.70 -10.60 9.77
CA PRO A 126 9.81 -9.91 11.03
C PRO A 126 9.86 -10.97 12.11
N THR A 127 10.82 -10.87 13.02
CA THR A 127 10.68 -11.54 14.31
C THR A 127 9.46 -10.90 14.96
N PRO A 128 8.35 -11.63 15.19
CA PRO A 128 7.17 -11.01 15.78
C PRO A 128 7.57 -10.42 17.13
N PRO A 129 7.24 -9.15 17.42
CA PRO A 129 7.42 -8.59 18.75
C PRO A 129 6.69 -9.48 19.76
N ALA A 130 7.25 -9.64 20.96
CA ALA A 130 6.73 -10.53 22.01
C ALA A 130 5.18 -10.53 22.19
N PRO A 131 4.46 -9.39 22.17
CA PRO A 131 3.00 -9.40 22.27
C PRO A 131 2.26 -10.03 21.07
N LEU A 132 2.88 -10.14 19.89
CA LEU A 132 2.30 -10.83 18.73
C LEU A 132 2.58 -12.34 18.72
N LYS A 133 3.60 -12.82 19.47
CA LYS A 133 3.85 -14.27 19.61
C LYS A 133 2.72 -14.98 20.35
N GLU A 134 2.12 -14.31 21.34
CA GLU A 134 1.00 -14.88 22.11
C GLU A 134 -0.23 -15.13 21.22
N LEU A 135 -0.51 -14.26 20.26
CA LEU A 135 -1.60 -14.46 19.29
C LEU A 135 -1.37 -15.68 18.39
N SER A 136 -0.12 -15.95 17.99
CA SER A 136 0.23 -17.18 17.25
C SER A 136 0.15 -18.45 18.11
N GLN A 137 0.18 -18.33 19.44
CA GLN A 137 0.04 -19.46 20.37
C GLN A 137 -1.42 -19.76 20.75
N ILE A 138 -2.34 -18.81 20.60
CA ILE A 138 -3.76 -18.99 20.95
C ILE A 138 -4.52 -19.83 19.89
N GLN A 139 -3.94 -20.07 18.70
CA GLN A 139 -4.58 -20.90 17.67
C GLN A 139 -4.34 -22.42 17.78
N VAL A 140 -3.68 -22.92 18.84
CA VAL A 140 -3.69 -24.36 19.12
C VAL A 140 -4.98 -24.68 19.88
N ALA A 141 -6.00 -25.11 19.14
CA ALA A 141 -7.29 -25.52 19.67
C ALA A 141 -7.16 -26.46 20.89
N PRO A 142 -8.04 -26.33 21.91
CA PRO A 142 -8.13 -27.33 22.95
C PRO A 142 -8.66 -28.61 22.30
N THR A 143 -7.82 -29.64 22.18
CA THR A 143 -8.35 -30.98 21.93
C THR A 143 -8.99 -31.42 23.22
N THR A 144 -10.32 -31.30 23.25
CA THR A 144 -11.20 -31.75 24.32
C THR A 144 -10.97 -33.22 24.59
N ALA A 145 -10.89 -33.58 25.87
CA ALA A 145 -10.86 -34.94 26.35
C ALA A 145 -12.11 -35.73 25.94
N ALA A 146 -11.92 -37.02 25.65
CA ALA A 146 -12.90 -38.08 25.83
C ALA A 146 -12.14 -39.36 26.25
#